data_AF-A0A349VKI3-F1
#
_entry.id   AF-A0A349VKI3-F1
#
_cell.length_a   1.000
_cell.length_b   1.000
_cell.length_c   1.000
_cell.angle_alpha   90.00
_cell.angle_beta   90.00
_cell.angle_gamma   90.00
#
_symmetry.space_group_name_H-M   'P 1'
#
loop_
_entity.id
_entity.type
_entity.pdbx_description
1 polymer ?
#
loop_
_entity_poly.entity_id
_entity_poly.type
_entity_poly.pdbx_seq_one_letter_code
_entity_poly.pdbx_strand_id
1 'polypeptide(L)'
;MTESSSHHDSSSGKAEWQKSIDLPSERGASRLIMEELLDRLGEHGWASADIFSIHLAAEEAIVNAIVHGNKLSADKKVHVECFVSPT
;
A
#
# COMPACT_ATOMS: atom_id res chain seq x y z
N MET A 1 -24.04 -13.05 -42.21
CA MET A 1 -24.79 -12.95 -40.94
C MET A 1 -23.71 -12.75 -39.87
N THR A 2 -23.19 -11.54 -39.65
CA THR A 2 -23.66 -10.54 -38.66
C THR A 2 -24.04 -11.25 -37.36
N GLU A 3 -23.31 -11.08 -36.27
CA GLU A 3 -23.30 -9.83 -35.50
C GLU A 3 -21.94 -9.46 -34.90
N SER A 4 -21.62 -8.18 -35.10
CA SER A 4 -20.76 -7.40 -34.24
C SER A 4 -21.36 -7.28 -32.84
N SER A 5 -20.53 -7.31 -31.80
CA SER A 5 -20.80 -6.52 -30.59
C SER A 5 -19.49 -6.14 -29.95
N SER A 6 -19.04 -4.95 -30.34
CA SER A 6 -18.09 -4.11 -29.66
C SER A 6 -18.47 -3.96 -28.18
N HIS A 7 -17.53 -4.22 -27.28
CA HIS A 7 -17.45 -3.44 -26.04
C HIS A 7 -16.08 -2.77 -26.03
N HIS A 8 -16.09 -1.55 -26.53
CA HIS A 8 -15.06 -0.56 -26.30
C HIS A 8 -15.27 -0.11 -24.85
N ASP A 9 -14.54 -0.69 -23.88
CA ASP A 9 -14.46 -0.09 -22.55
C ASP A 9 -13.28 0.88 -22.55
N SER A 10 -13.58 2.11 -22.97
CA SER A 10 -12.70 3.26 -22.81
C SER A 10 -12.89 3.82 -21.40
N SER A 11 -12.26 3.19 -20.41
CA SER A 11 -12.04 3.80 -19.10
C SER A 11 -10.56 3.73 -18.78
N SER A 12 -9.81 4.74 -19.21
CA SER A 12 -8.44 4.98 -18.74
C SER A 12 -8.48 5.59 -17.33
N GLY A 13 -9.08 4.87 -16.37
CA GLY A 13 -8.92 5.10 -14.94
C GLY A 13 -7.86 4.14 -14.41
N LYS A 14 -6.83 4.64 -13.72
CA LYS A 14 -5.82 3.77 -13.09
C LYS A 14 -6.52 2.81 -12.13
N ALA A 15 -6.40 1.49 -12.36
CA ALA A 15 -7.05 0.46 -11.56
C ALA A 15 -6.59 0.53 -10.10
N GLU A 16 -7.51 0.40 -9.15
CA GLU A 16 -7.22 0.41 -7.71
C GLU A 16 -6.18 -0.67 -7.35
N TRP A 17 -5.24 -0.32 -6.47
CA TRP A 17 -4.25 -1.25 -5.93
C TRP A 17 -4.59 -1.58 -4.48
N GLN A 18 -4.45 -2.86 -4.12
CA GLN A 18 -4.62 -3.33 -2.76
C GLN A 18 -3.53 -4.33 -2.39
N LYS A 19 -3.11 -4.33 -1.12
CA LYS A 19 -2.17 -5.30 -0.58
C LYS A 19 -2.45 -5.58 0.89
N SER A 20 -2.36 -6.85 1.25
CA SER A 20 -2.42 -7.34 2.63
C SER A 20 -1.17 -8.16 2.91
N ILE A 21 -0.46 -7.85 3.99
CA ILE A 21 0.77 -8.54 4.38
C ILE A 21 0.91 -8.62 5.90
N ASP A 22 1.41 -9.76 6.38
CA ASP A 22 1.88 -9.88 7.76
C ASP A 22 3.37 -9.58 7.83
N LEU A 23 3.73 -8.52 8.55
CA LEU A 23 5.12 -8.16 8.81
C LEU A 23 5.65 -8.92 10.03
N PRO A 24 6.88 -9.46 9.97
CA PRO A 24 7.53 -9.99 11.16
C PRO A 24 7.73 -8.85 12.18
N SER A 25 7.67 -9.18 13.47
CA SER A 25 7.89 -8.20 14.55
C SER A 25 9.38 -7.86 14.72
N GLU A 26 10.01 -7.33 13.67
CA GLU A 26 11.43 -7.02 13.58
C GLU A 26 11.66 -5.59 13.07
N ARG A 27 12.79 -4.99 13.46
CA ARG A 27 13.14 -3.63 13.00
C ARG A 27 13.34 -3.61 11.49
N GLY A 28 12.76 -2.61 10.83
CA GLY A 28 12.88 -2.43 9.38
C GLY A 28 11.92 -3.28 8.55
N ALA A 29 11.03 -4.07 9.17
CA ALA A 29 10.03 -4.86 8.44
C ALA A 29 9.06 -3.99 7.61
N SER A 30 8.90 -2.69 7.94
CA SER A 30 8.15 -1.73 7.13
C SER A 30 8.60 -1.70 5.66
N ARG A 31 9.89 -1.93 5.38
CA ARG A 31 10.44 -1.93 4.02
C ARG A 31 9.78 -2.95 3.09
N LEU A 32 9.21 -4.03 3.62
CA LEU A 32 8.52 -5.05 2.84
C LEU A 32 7.24 -4.55 2.15
N ILE A 33 6.71 -3.41 2.58
CA ILE A 33 5.51 -2.78 2.01
C ILE A 33 5.74 -1.36 1.51
N MET A 34 6.65 -0.59 2.14
CA MET A 34 6.79 0.85 1.86
C MET A 34 7.16 1.15 0.40
N GLU A 35 8.12 0.45 -0.19
CA GLU A 35 8.55 0.73 -1.57
C GLU A 35 7.38 0.60 -2.55
N GLU A 36 6.67 -0.53 -2.51
CA GLU A 36 5.51 -0.75 -3.36
C GLU A 36 4.37 0.24 -3.09
N LEU A 37 4.11 0.59 -1.82
CA LEU A 37 3.06 1.56 -1.49
C LEU A 37 3.35 2.94 -2.11
N LEU A 38 4.58 3.43 -2.01
CA LEU A 38 4.95 4.75 -2.54
C LEU A 38 4.93 4.79 -4.06
N ASP A 39 5.42 3.71 -4.70
CA ASP A 39 5.36 3.56 -6.15
C ASP A 39 3.92 3.61 -6.63
N ARG A 40 3.01 2.89 -5.96
CA ARG A 40 1.58 2.89 -6.30
C ARG A 40 0.94 4.25 -6.10
N LEU A 41 1.24 4.96 -5.01
CA LEU A 41 0.73 6.33 -4.82
C LEU A 41 1.20 7.28 -5.94
N GLY A 42 2.46 7.19 -6.35
CA GLY A 42 3.01 7.96 -7.47
C GLY A 42 2.36 7.59 -8.80
N GLU A 43 2.23 6.28 -9.06
CA GLU A 43 1.48 5.75 -10.20
C GLU A 43 0.02 6.20 -10.16
N HIS A 44 -0.60 6.45 -9.01
CA HIS A 44 -1.99 6.93 -8.87
C HIS A 44 -2.14 8.46 -8.94
N GLY A 45 -1.04 9.19 -9.15
CA GLY A 45 -1.08 10.65 -9.36
C GLY A 45 -1.15 11.48 -8.09
N TRP A 46 -0.90 10.87 -6.92
CA TRP A 46 -0.85 11.60 -5.65
C TRP A 46 0.28 12.65 -5.67
N ALA A 47 0.04 13.79 -5.04
CA ALA A 47 1.04 14.85 -4.94
C ALA A 47 2.22 14.39 -4.06
N SER A 48 3.44 14.80 -4.41
CA SER A 48 4.65 14.40 -3.67
C SER A 48 4.61 14.74 -2.18
N ALA A 49 3.93 15.83 -1.80
CA ALA A 49 3.73 16.22 -0.40
C ALA A 49 2.82 15.23 0.36
N ASP A 50 1.78 14.72 -0.29
CA ASP A 50 0.88 13.72 0.29
C ASP A 50 1.59 12.37 0.37
N ILE A 51 2.31 11.96 -0.67
CA ILE A 51 3.13 10.73 -0.68
C ILE A 51 4.11 10.74 0.49
N PHE A 52 4.80 11.88 0.72
CA PHE A 52 5.72 12.03 1.84
C PHE A 52 5.03 11.97 3.20
N SER A 53 3.85 12.58 3.33
CA SER A 53 3.07 12.55 4.57
C SER A 53 2.58 11.14 4.89
N ILE A 54 2.10 10.41 3.87
CA ILE A 54 1.70 9.00 3.99
C ILE A 54 2.90 8.13 4.34
N HIS A 55 4.06 8.39 3.73
CA HIS A 55 5.30 7.67 4.03
C HIS A 55 5.61 7.68 5.53
N LEU A 56 5.72 8.88 6.11
CA LEU A 56 6.05 9.06 7.52
C LEU A 56 4.99 8.44 8.42
N ALA A 57 3.70 8.66 8.12
CA ALA A 57 2.61 8.16 8.95
C ALA A 57 2.55 6.63 8.96
N ALA A 58 2.68 5.99 7.80
CA ALA A 58 2.67 4.54 7.68
C ALA A 58 3.89 3.91 8.35
N GLU A 59 5.09 4.47 8.13
CA GLU A 59 6.31 3.96 8.76
C GLU A 59 6.24 4.06 10.29
N GLU A 60 5.83 5.20 10.83
CA GLU A 60 5.71 5.41 12.27
C GLU A 60 4.64 4.49 12.90
N ALA A 61 3.50 4.29 12.22
CA ALA A 61 2.47 3.37 12.68
C ALA A 61 2.99 1.92 12.76
N ILE A 62 3.72 1.46 11.74
CA ILE A 62 4.32 0.12 11.72
C ILE A 62 5.40 -0.01 12.80
N VAL A 63 6.27 1.00 12.97
CA VAL A 63 7.30 1.01 14.03
C VAL A 63 6.65 0.96 15.40
N ASN A 64 5.59 1.72 15.63
CA ASN A 64 4.84 1.70 16.88
C ASN A 64 4.23 0.34 17.15
N ALA A 65 3.62 -0.31 16.15
CA ALA A 65 3.07 -1.64 16.31
C ALA A 65 4.14 -2.70 16.61
N ILE A 66 5.30 -2.65 15.92
CA ILE A 66 6.38 -3.64 16.08
C ILE A 66 7.18 -3.43 17.38
N VAL A 67 7.71 -2.22 17.56
CA VAL A 67 8.69 -1.91 18.62
C VAL A 67 8.00 -1.64 19.95
N HIS A 68 6.90 -0.88 19.94
CA HIS A 68 6.24 -0.47 21.17
C HIS A 68 5.07 -1.39 21.54
N GLY A 69 4.28 -1.83 20.55
CA GLY A 69 3.17 -2.77 20.72
C GLY A 69 3.65 -4.19 20.99
N ASN A 70 4.22 -4.83 19.96
CA ASN A 70 4.70 -6.21 20.04
C ASN A 70 5.98 -6.36 20.85
N LYS A 71 6.71 -5.28 21.15
CA LYS A 71 7.99 -5.30 21.88
C LYS A 71 9.04 -6.22 21.24
N LEU A 72 9.04 -6.31 19.91
CA LEU A 72 9.93 -7.18 19.13
C LEU A 72 9.77 -8.68 19.43
N SER A 73 8.58 -9.11 19.85
CA SER A 73 8.30 -10.53 20.13
C SER A 73 8.19 -11.32 18.82
N ALA A 74 9.10 -12.27 18.60
CA ALA A 74 9.21 -13.03 17.34
C ALA A 74 8.01 -13.96 17.04
N ASP A 75 7.19 -14.26 18.05
CA ASP A 75 5.94 -15.01 17.92
C ASP A 75 4.75 -14.15 17.45
N LYS A 76 4.93 -12.82 17.38
CA LYS A 76 3.90 -11.87 16.95
C LYS A 76 4.22 -11.29 15.57
N LYS A 77 3.16 -10.85 14.90
CA LYS A 77 3.21 -10.18 13.60
C LYS A 77 2.41 -8.89 13.65
N VAL A 78 2.68 -8.00 12.70
CA VAL A 78 1.85 -6.82 12.46
C VAL A 78 1.17 -7.01 11.10
N HIS A 79 -0.15 -7.06 11.12
CA HIS A 79 -0.95 -7.16 9.91
C HIS A 79 -1.13 -5.76 9.30
N VAL A 80 -0.84 -5.62 8.01
CA VAL A 80 -0.94 -4.36 7.28
C VAL A 80 -1.80 -4.57 6.04
N GLU A 81 -2.83 -3.74 5.91
CA GLU A 81 -3.67 -3.64 4.71
C GLU A 81 -3.52 -2.25 4.11
N CYS A 82 -3.35 -2.18 2.80
CA CYS A 82 -3.25 -0.94 2.04
C CYS A 82 -4.21 -0.99 0.86
N PHE A 83 -4.88 0.14 0.63
CA PHE A 83 -5.76 0.38 -0.51
C PHE A 83 -5.40 1.73 -1.10
N VAL A 84 -5.09 1.77 -2.39
CA VAL A 84 -4.75 2.99 -3.13
C VAL A 84 -5.68 3.11 -4.31
N SER A 85 -6.42 4.21 -4.33
CA SER A 85 -7.24 4.63 -5.46
C SER A 85 -6.61 5.85 -6.15
N PRO A 86 -6.98 6.13 -7.41
CA PRO A 86 -6.73 7.44 -8.02
C PRO A 86 -7.30 8.57 -7.17
N THR A 87 -6.70 9.75 -7.28
CA THR A 87 -7.18 11.01 -6.67
C THR A 87 -8.15 11.75 -7.57
#